data_AF-A0A151XGC3-F1
#
_entry.id   AF-A0A151XGC3-F1
#
_cell.length_a   1.000
_cell.length_b   1.000
_cell.length_c   1.000
_cell.angle_alpha   90.00
_cell.angle_beta   90.00
_cell.angle_gamma   90.00
#
_symmetry.space_group_name_H-M   'P 1'
#
loop_
_entity.id
_entity.type
_entity.pdbx_description
1 polymer ?
#
loop_
_entity_poly.entity_id
_entity_poly.type
_entity_poly.pdbx_seq_one_letter_code
_entity_poly.pdbx_strand_id
1 'polypeptide(L)'
;MVQASESDILTIGGVLNDSARPLKERFRALFTLKNIGGAMAIDQIHACFKDPSALLKHELAYCLGQMRDPTAISILTSVLEDLSQEPMVRHEAGEALGAIGESSVIPLLEKYCKDPIPEVAETCELALNRLRWLESNSNAKDLQKNPYLTIDPAPPAEITDVKVLRDILLDESKSLFDRYRAMFSLRNLNTRESILALAEGLKTGSALFKHEVAFVLGQLQDEASIPGLQASLEDTKENEMVRHECAEALGSIATPECYEILNRYLNDSKRVVHESCVIALDMCDYENSTEFQYADTLAKLSTV
;
A
#
# COMPACT_ATOMS: atom_id res chain seq x y z
N MET A 1 -6.32 1.77 -22.44
CA MET A 1 -5.01 2.41 -22.29
C MET A 1 -5.12 3.82 -22.84
N VAL A 2 -4.90 4.82 -21.99
CA VAL A 2 -4.73 6.20 -22.46
C VAL A 2 -3.42 6.25 -23.22
N GLN A 3 -3.46 6.65 -24.49
CA GLN A 3 -2.24 6.92 -25.24
C GLN A 3 -1.76 8.32 -24.86
N ALA A 4 -0.99 8.41 -23.78
CA ALA A 4 -0.22 9.62 -23.46
C ALA A 4 0.99 9.70 -24.42
N SER A 5 1.28 10.89 -24.94
CA SER A 5 2.48 11.08 -25.76
C SER A 5 3.74 11.05 -24.90
N GLU A 6 4.90 10.85 -25.52
CA GLU A 6 6.17 10.89 -24.80
C GLU A 6 6.38 12.24 -24.07
N SER A 7 5.97 13.33 -24.72
CA SER A 7 6.01 14.68 -24.15
C SER A 7 5.11 14.82 -22.92
N ASP A 8 3.95 14.16 -22.90
CA ASP A 8 3.04 14.20 -21.76
C ASP A 8 3.66 13.49 -20.56
N ILE A 9 4.22 12.29 -20.77
CA ILE A 9 4.88 11.51 -19.71
C ILE A 9 6.07 12.29 -19.12
N LEU A 10 6.89 12.93 -19.94
CA LEU A 10 7.99 13.78 -19.47
C LEU A 10 7.49 15.00 -18.69
N THR A 11 6.37 15.59 -19.09
CA THR A 11 5.78 16.73 -18.37
C THR A 11 5.28 16.30 -17.00
N ILE A 12 4.58 15.16 -16.92
CA ILE A 12 4.08 14.60 -15.65
C ILE A 12 5.26 14.18 -14.76
N GLY A 13 6.27 13.54 -15.34
CA GLY A 13 7.53 13.22 -14.65
C GLY A 13 8.25 14.45 -14.11
N GLY A 14 8.22 15.56 -14.85
CA GLY A 14 8.70 16.86 -14.38
C GLY A 14 7.97 17.36 -13.13
N VAL A 15 6.65 17.15 -13.02
CA VAL A 15 5.89 17.46 -11.81
C VAL A 15 6.29 16.54 -10.65
N LEU A 16 6.39 15.23 -10.89
CA LEU A 16 6.80 14.25 -9.87
C LEU A 16 8.19 14.57 -9.28
N ASN A 17 9.15 14.92 -10.14
CA ASN A 17 10.54 15.11 -9.77
C ASN A 17 10.90 16.54 -9.31
N ASP A 18 9.94 17.47 -9.32
CA ASP A 18 10.15 18.84 -8.84
C ASP A 18 9.87 18.93 -7.33
N SER A 19 10.94 18.93 -6.54
CA SER A 19 10.84 19.00 -5.07
C SER A 19 10.35 20.34 -4.53
N ALA A 20 10.22 21.37 -5.36
CA ALA A 20 9.60 22.64 -4.98
C ALA A 20 8.06 22.60 -5.09
N ARG A 21 7.49 21.57 -5.73
CA ARG A 21 6.05 21.38 -5.86
C ARG A 21 5.44 20.86 -4.56
N PRO A 22 4.17 21.20 -4.26
CA PRO A 22 3.43 20.58 -3.17
C PRO A 22 3.38 19.06 -3.33
N LEU A 23 3.54 18.33 -2.22
CA LEU A 23 3.61 16.86 -2.22
C LEU A 23 2.40 16.23 -2.92
N LYS A 24 1.19 16.76 -2.68
CA LYS A 24 -0.03 16.32 -3.34
C LYS A 24 -0.02 16.39 -4.87
N GLU A 25 0.61 17.41 -5.47
CA GLU A 25 0.74 17.49 -6.94
C GLU A 25 1.65 16.38 -7.45
N ARG A 26 2.68 16.03 -6.68
CA ARG A 26 3.64 14.98 -6.99
C ARG A 26 3.01 13.59 -6.87
N PHE A 27 2.18 13.35 -5.85
CA PHE A 27 1.38 12.13 -5.72
C PHE A 27 0.41 11.94 -6.89
N ARG A 28 -0.31 13.01 -7.30
CA ARG A 28 -1.18 12.96 -8.48
C ARG A 28 -0.39 12.63 -9.75
N ALA A 29 0.80 13.21 -9.91
CA ALA A 29 1.69 12.89 -11.02
C ALA A 29 2.15 11.42 -10.99
N LEU A 30 2.52 10.91 -9.81
CA LEU A 30 2.90 9.51 -9.60
C LEU A 30 1.78 8.54 -10.00
N PHE A 31 0.56 8.71 -9.47
CA PHE A 31 -0.57 7.85 -9.82
C PHE A 31 -0.94 7.95 -11.30
N THR A 32 -0.78 9.14 -11.91
CA THR A 32 -0.97 9.31 -13.35
C THR A 32 0.07 8.51 -14.15
N LEU A 33 1.35 8.56 -13.77
CA LEU A 33 2.41 7.76 -14.40
C LEU A 33 2.17 6.25 -14.23
N LYS A 34 1.75 5.82 -13.04
CA LYS A 34 1.36 4.43 -12.77
C LYS A 34 0.23 3.96 -13.69
N ASN A 35 -0.79 4.80 -13.90
CA ASN A 35 -1.92 4.49 -14.78
C ASN A 35 -1.56 4.52 -16.28
N ILE A 36 -0.58 5.35 -16.68
CA ILE A 36 -0.05 5.36 -18.06
C ILE A 36 0.79 4.11 -18.32
N GLY A 37 1.70 3.79 -17.40
CA GLY A 37 2.61 2.65 -17.48
C GLY A 37 3.68 2.74 -18.57
N GLY A 38 4.42 1.64 -18.74
CA GLY A 38 5.52 1.51 -19.71
C GLY A 38 6.85 2.09 -19.24
N ALA A 39 7.91 1.72 -19.96
CA ALA A 39 9.31 1.96 -19.57
C ALA A 39 9.61 3.44 -19.22
N MET A 40 9.08 4.39 -19.99
CA MET A 40 9.36 5.81 -19.72
C MET A 40 8.65 6.32 -18.47
N ALA A 41 7.44 5.84 -18.16
CA ALA A 41 6.79 6.18 -16.90
C ALA A 41 7.58 5.61 -15.72
N ILE A 42 8.08 4.38 -15.86
CA ILE A 42 8.97 3.73 -14.88
C ILE A 42 10.26 4.53 -14.69
N ASP A 43 10.87 5.05 -15.76
CA ASP A 43 12.06 5.90 -15.67
C ASP A 43 11.78 7.21 -14.92
N GLN A 44 10.63 7.84 -15.14
CA GLN A 44 10.23 9.05 -14.42
C GLN A 44 9.97 8.77 -12.93
N ILE A 45 9.37 7.64 -12.59
CA ILE A 45 9.17 7.18 -11.21
C ILE A 45 10.53 6.89 -10.56
N HIS A 46 11.41 6.18 -11.26
CA HIS A 46 12.75 5.84 -10.78
C HIS A 46 13.58 7.06 -10.40
N ALA A 47 13.55 8.11 -11.23
CA ALA A 47 14.29 9.34 -10.97
C ALA A 47 13.97 9.97 -9.60
N CYS A 48 12.75 9.72 -9.08
CA CYS A 48 12.24 10.31 -7.85
C CYS A 48 12.66 9.54 -6.57
N PHE A 49 13.31 8.37 -6.66
CA PHE A 49 13.80 7.64 -5.46
C PHE A 49 14.92 8.37 -4.69
N LYS A 50 15.41 9.49 -5.22
CA LYS A 50 16.37 10.38 -4.55
C LYS A 50 15.70 11.43 -3.66
N ASP A 51 14.37 11.47 -3.64
CA ASP A 51 13.61 12.44 -2.85
C ASP A 51 13.81 12.22 -1.35
N PRO A 52 13.87 13.29 -0.53
CA PRO A 52 14.01 13.14 0.91
C PRO A 52 12.74 12.69 1.64
N SER A 53 11.57 12.59 0.98
CA SER A 53 10.34 12.07 1.59
C SER A 53 10.33 10.54 1.54
N ALA A 54 10.38 9.89 2.71
CA ALA A 54 10.22 8.45 2.81
C ALA A 54 8.82 8.00 2.37
N LEU A 55 7.79 8.81 2.65
CA LEU A 55 6.42 8.57 2.21
C LEU A 55 6.35 8.51 0.67
N LEU A 56 6.90 9.51 -0.02
CA LEU A 56 6.88 9.51 -1.47
C LEU A 56 7.67 8.32 -2.03
N LYS A 57 8.87 8.04 -1.52
CA LYS A 57 9.70 6.91 -2.00
C LYS A 57 9.03 5.55 -1.81
N HIS A 58 8.33 5.34 -0.70
CA HIS A 58 7.48 4.19 -0.47
C HIS A 58 6.42 4.10 -1.58
N GLU A 59 5.67 5.18 -1.82
CA GLU A 59 4.63 5.19 -2.85
C GLU A 59 5.16 4.93 -4.27
N LEU A 60 6.39 5.37 -4.58
CA LEU A 60 7.06 5.03 -5.85
C LEU A 60 7.21 3.51 -6.00
N ALA A 61 7.67 2.83 -4.96
CA ALA A 61 7.86 1.38 -4.96
C ALA A 61 6.51 0.65 -5.08
N TYR A 62 5.51 1.08 -4.30
CA TYR A 62 4.14 0.56 -4.38
C TYR A 62 3.60 0.64 -5.80
N CYS A 63 3.66 1.83 -6.42
CA CYS A 63 3.20 2.05 -7.78
C CYS A 63 3.91 1.14 -8.79
N LEU A 64 5.24 0.98 -8.71
CA LEU A 64 5.98 0.06 -9.58
C LEU A 64 5.54 -1.40 -9.41
N GLY A 65 5.26 -1.83 -8.18
CA GLY A 65 4.72 -3.16 -7.89
C GLY A 65 3.34 -3.38 -8.53
N GLN A 66 2.43 -2.42 -8.36
CA GLN A 66 1.07 -2.46 -8.92
C GLN A 66 1.04 -2.39 -10.45
N MET A 67 2.07 -1.82 -11.09
CA MET A 67 2.23 -1.82 -12.54
C MET A 67 2.55 -3.20 -13.12
N ARG A 68 3.13 -4.11 -12.31
CA ARG A 68 3.51 -5.48 -12.69
C ARG A 68 4.41 -5.57 -13.92
N ASP A 69 5.19 -4.53 -14.19
CA ASP A 69 6.12 -4.49 -15.32
C ASP A 69 7.50 -4.99 -14.86
N PRO A 70 8.02 -6.11 -15.39
CA PRO A 70 9.32 -6.66 -15.00
C PRO A 70 10.50 -5.70 -15.22
N THR A 71 10.35 -4.66 -16.04
CA THR A 71 11.40 -3.64 -16.23
C THR A 71 11.70 -2.86 -14.94
N ALA A 72 10.78 -2.84 -13.97
CA ALA A 72 10.99 -2.22 -12.66
C ALA A 72 11.84 -3.07 -11.68
N ILE A 73 12.09 -4.35 -11.97
CA ILE A 73 12.77 -5.28 -11.05
C ILE A 73 14.16 -4.80 -10.65
N SER A 74 14.95 -4.28 -11.61
CA SER A 74 16.31 -3.81 -11.33
C SER A 74 16.31 -2.60 -10.39
N ILE A 75 15.35 -1.69 -10.56
CA ILE A 75 15.14 -0.51 -9.71
C ILE A 75 14.77 -0.97 -8.30
N LEU A 76 13.73 -1.80 -8.17
CA LEU A 76 13.25 -2.28 -6.86
C LEU A 76 14.30 -3.12 -6.14
N THR A 77 15.08 -3.91 -6.87
CA THR A 77 16.25 -4.61 -6.32
C THR A 77 17.22 -3.62 -5.69
N SER A 78 17.60 -2.56 -6.42
CA SER A 78 18.53 -1.56 -5.88
C SER A 78 18.00 -0.87 -4.62
N VAL A 79 16.69 -0.63 -4.54
CA VAL A 79 16.04 0.02 -3.38
C VAL A 79 16.02 -0.93 -2.17
N LEU A 80 15.67 -2.20 -2.35
CA LEU A 80 15.69 -3.20 -1.29
C LEU A 80 17.11 -3.41 -0.72
N GLU A 81 18.13 -3.38 -1.58
CA GLU A 81 19.53 -3.58 -1.20
C GLU A 81 20.18 -2.34 -0.53
N ASP A 82 19.64 -1.15 -0.76
CA ASP A 82 20.18 0.11 -0.25
C ASP A 82 19.85 0.30 1.24
N LEU A 83 20.82 0.00 2.10
CA LEU A 83 20.71 0.17 3.55
C LEU A 83 20.60 1.62 4.02
N SER A 84 20.77 2.61 3.12
CA SER A 84 20.52 4.02 3.43
C SER A 84 19.05 4.42 3.27
N GLN A 85 18.24 3.59 2.61
CA GLN A 85 16.79 3.77 2.56
C GLN A 85 16.13 3.44 3.89
N GLU A 86 15.04 4.14 4.20
CA GLU A 86 14.24 3.89 5.39
C GLU A 86 13.59 2.49 5.33
N PRO A 87 13.35 1.84 6.49
CA PRO A 87 12.63 0.57 6.56
C PRO A 87 11.35 0.53 5.73
N MET A 88 10.55 1.60 5.76
CA MET A 88 9.30 1.68 5.00
C MET A 88 9.51 1.54 3.48
N VAL A 89 10.52 2.23 2.96
CA VAL A 89 10.82 2.20 1.52
C VAL A 89 11.36 0.83 1.10
N ARG A 90 12.16 0.18 1.96
CA ARG A 90 12.75 -1.12 1.69
C ARG A 90 11.73 -2.26 1.73
N HIS A 91 10.79 -2.24 2.68
CA HIS A 91 9.73 -3.26 2.66
C HIS A 91 8.89 -3.10 1.40
N GLU A 92 8.52 -1.88 1.03
CA GLU A 92 7.64 -1.64 -0.12
C GLU A 92 8.30 -2.10 -1.43
N ALA A 93 9.62 -1.93 -1.55
CA ALA A 93 10.37 -2.51 -2.65
C ALA A 93 10.34 -4.05 -2.67
N GLY A 94 10.45 -4.69 -1.51
CA GLY A 94 10.33 -6.14 -1.35
C GLY A 94 8.93 -6.67 -1.72
N GLU A 95 7.89 -5.95 -1.31
CA GLU A 95 6.49 -6.28 -1.64
C GLU A 95 6.24 -6.11 -3.13
N ALA A 96 6.68 -5.00 -3.72
CA ALA A 96 6.55 -4.71 -5.14
C ALA A 96 7.21 -5.78 -6.02
N LEU A 97 8.38 -6.30 -5.62
CA LEU A 97 9.02 -7.44 -6.29
C LEU A 97 8.12 -8.70 -6.23
N GLY A 98 7.49 -8.95 -5.08
CA GLY A 98 6.48 -9.99 -4.93
C GLY A 98 5.27 -9.76 -5.84
N ALA A 99 4.73 -8.53 -5.89
CA ALA A 99 3.57 -8.15 -6.68
C ALA A 99 3.79 -8.33 -8.20
N ILE A 100 4.97 -7.97 -8.71
CA ILE A 100 5.38 -8.18 -10.11
C ILE A 100 5.26 -9.66 -10.47
N GLY A 101 5.70 -10.56 -9.58
CA GLY A 101 5.40 -11.99 -9.71
C GLY A 101 6.42 -12.81 -10.51
N GLU A 102 7.61 -12.28 -10.77
CA GLU A 102 8.65 -12.95 -11.56
C GLU A 102 9.55 -13.83 -10.67
N SER A 103 9.61 -15.15 -10.92
CA SER A 103 10.42 -16.08 -10.11
C SER A 103 11.93 -15.75 -10.08
N SER A 104 12.41 -14.92 -11.01
CA SER A 104 13.81 -14.46 -11.02
C SER A 104 14.24 -13.71 -9.76
N VAL A 105 13.30 -13.13 -9.00
CA VAL A 105 13.58 -12.39 -7.76
C VAL A 105 13.68 -13.28 -6.52
N ILE A 106 13.36 -14.58 -6.62
CA ILE A 106 13.34 -15.51 -5.47
C ILE A 106 14.67 -15.52 -4.69
N PRO A 107 15.86 -15.65 -5.32
CA PRO A 107 17.12 -15.67 -4.57
C PRO A 107 17.39 -14.38 -3.80
N LEU A 108 16.94 -13.24 -4.33
CA LEU A 108 17.03 -11.95 -3.65
C LEU A 108 16.11 -11.91 -2.43
N LEU A 109 14.85 -12.29 -2.59
CA LEU A 109 13.90 -12.33 -1.48
C LEU A 109 14.34 -13.31 -0.38
N GLU A 110 14.88 -14.49 -0.73
CA GLU A 110 15.43 -15.46 0.23
C GLU A 110 16.62 -14.91 1.03
N LYS A 111 17.46 -14.07 0.40
CA LYS A 111 18.53 -13.34 1.09
C LYS A 111 17.95 -12.36 2.12
N TYR A 112 16.91 -11.61 1.75
CA TYR A 112 16.33 -10.55 2.58
C TYR A 112 15.28 -11.02 3.59
N CYS A 113 14.81 -12.27 3.53
CA CYS A 113 14.09 -12.90 4.66
C CYS A 113 14.90 -12.95 5.97
N LYS A 114 16.21 -12.67 5.92
CA LYS A 114 17.11 -12.62 7.07
C LYS A 114 17.58 -11.19 7.37
N ASP A 115 16.92 -10.18 6.81
CA ASP A 115 17.25 -8.78 7.08
C ASP A 115 17.12 -8.49 8.59
N PRO A 116 18.01 -7.68 9.18
CA PRO A 116 17.89 -7.32 10.59
C PRO A 116 16.68 -6.42 10.88
N ILE A 117 16.09 -5.79 9.87
CA ILE A 117 14.87 -5.00 9.99
C ILE A 117 13.66 -5.93 9.83
N PRO A 118 12.84 -6.14 10.89
CA PRO A 118 11.72 -7.08 10.87
C PRO A 118 10.75 -6.84 9.71
N GLU A 119 10.41 -5.58 9.42
CA GLU A 119 9.49 -5.21 8.35
C GLU A 119 9.97 -5.71 6.99
N VAL A 120 11.28 -5.60 6.70
CA VAL A 120 11.87 -6.07 5.43
C VAL A 120 11.90 -7.60 5.39
N ALA A 121 12.29 -8.25 6.49
CA ALA A 121 12.36 -9.70 6.57
C ALA A 121 10.98 -10.36 6.39
N GLU A 122 9.97 -9.86 7.10
CA GLU A 122 8.58 -10.30 7.04
C GLU A 122 7.99 -10.09 5.64
N THR A 123 8.22 -8.91 5.02
CA THR A 123 7.74 -8.65 3.65
C THR A 123 8.37 -9.58 2.63
N CYS A 124 9.69 -9.83 2.70
CA CYS A 124 10.33 -10.77 1.79
C CYS A 124 9.82 -12.21 1.98
N GLU A 125 9.50 -12.62 3.20
CA GLU A 125 8.86 -13.91 3.47
C GLU A 125 7.46 -14.00 2.84
N LEU A 126 6.63 -12.96 3.03
CA LEU A 126 5.30 -12.86 2.41
C LEU A 126 5.39 -12.94 0.87
N ALA A 127 6.29 -12.16 0.27
CA ALA A 127 6.53 -12.14 -1.17
C ALA A 127 6.95 -13.52 -1.70
N LEU A 128 7.85 -14.24 -1.00
CA LEU A 128 8.21 -15.61 -1.38
C LEU A 128 7.04 -16.58 -1.32
N ASN A 129 6.26 -16.52 -0.23
CA ASN A 129 5.09 -17.38 -0.08
C ASN A 129 4.04 -17.10 -1.16
N ARG A 130 3.87 -15.84 -1.55
CA ARG A 130 3.04 -15.43 -2.67
C ARG A 130 3.54 -16.00 -4.00
N LEU A 131 4.84 -15.90 -4.30
CA LEU A 131 5.42 -16.44 -5.53
C LEU A 131 5.25 -17.97 -5.60
N ARG A 132 5.54 -18.68 -4.50
CA ARG A 132 5.32 -20.13 -4.40
C ARG A 132 3.85 -20.52 -4.59
N TRP A 133 2.94 -19.71 -4.06
CA TRP A 133 1.51 -19.90 -4.27
C TRP A 133 1.13 -19.71 -5.75
N LEU A 134 1.64 -18.67 -6.42
CA LEU A 134 1.40 -18.45 -7.85
C LEU A 134 1.93 -19.61 -8.71
N GLU A 135 3.11 -20.14 -8.40
CA GLU A 135 3.67 -21.31 -9.11
C GLU A 135 2.76 -22.55 -8.94
N SER A 136 2.31 -22.80 -7.70
CA SER A 136 1.45 -23.94 -7.35
C SER A 136 0.04 -23.82 -7.92
N ASN A 137 -0.45 -22.60 -8.12
CA ASN A 137 -1.81 -22.29 -8.55
C ASN A 137 -1.89 -21.74 -9.99
N SER A 138 -0.80 -21.86 -10.76
CA SER A 138 -0.68 -21.37 -12.15
C SER A 138 -1.76 -21.88 -13.13
N ASN A 139 -2.38 -23.03 -12.82
CA ASN A 139 -3.45 -23.65 -13.61
C ASN A 139 -4.87 -23.42 -13.06
N ALA A 140 -5.02 -22.69 -11.96
CA ALA A 140 -6.32 -22.39 -11.38
C ALA A 140 -7.06 -21.39 -12.28
N LYS A 141 -8.05 -21.88 -13.03
CA LYS A 141 -8.89 -21.07 -13.94
C LYS A 141 -9.70 -19.99 -13.22
N ASP A 142 -9.83 -20.09 -11.90
CA ASP A 142 -10.55 -19.18 -11.03
C ASP A 142 -9.67 -18.81 -9.82
N LEU A 143 -8.54 -18.14 -10.06
CA LEU A 143 -7.94 -17.34 -8.99
C LEU A 143 -9.05 -16.38 -8.52
N GLN A 144 -9.47 -16.50 -7.25
CA GLN A 144 -10.61 -15.74 -6.71
C GLN A 144 -10.52 -14.28 -7.17
N LYS A 145 -11.57 -13.82 -7.85
CA LYS A 145 -11.62 -12.48 -8.41
C LYS A 145 -11.47 -11.48 -7.26
N ASN A 146 -10.34 -10.78 -7.20
CA ASN A 146 -10.14 -9.73 -6.22
C ASN A 146 -11.22 -8.65 -6.44
N PRO A 147 -12.11 -8.38 -5.48
CA PRO A 147 -13.09 -7.30 -5.62
C PRO A 147 -12.40 -5.91 -5.64
N TYR A 148 -11.13 -5.85 -5.25
CA TYR A 148 -10.30 -4.66 -5.27
C TYR A 148 -9.34 -4.72 -6.49
N LEU A 149 -9.03 -3.56 -7.06
CA LEU A 149 -8.12 -3.42 -8.20
C LEU A 149 -6.63 -3.36 -7.78
N THR A 150 -6.30 -4.00 -6.66
CA THR A 150 -4.95 -4.08 -6.11
C THR A 150 -4.36 -5.47 -6.29
N ILE A 151 -3.04 -5.53 -6.35
CA ILE A 151 -2.27 -6.75 -6.26
C ILE A 151 -1.85 -6.92 -4.81
N ASP A 152 -2.52 -7.85 -4.13
CA ASP A 152 -2.30 -8.08 -2.71
C ASP A 152 -1.06 -8.98 -2.46
N PRO A 153 -0.38 -8.80 -1.31
CA PRO A 153 0.77 -9.61 -0.90
C PRO A 153 0.41 -11.07 -0.56
N ALA A 154 -0.87 -11.39 -0.34
CA ALA A 154 -1.33 -12.76 -0.18
C ALA A 154 -2.70 -12.96 -0.85
N PRO A 155 -2.98 -14.17 -1.38
CA PRO A 155 -4.32 -14.50 -1.86
C PRO A 155 -5.30 -14.62 -0.68
N PRO A 156 -6.60 -14.33 -0.86
CA PRO A 156 -7.59 -14.63 0.17
C PRO A 156 -7.60 -16.12 0.57
N ALA A 157 -7.97 -16.40 1.82
CA ALA A 157 -8.33 -17.73 2.28
C ALA A 157 -9.67 -18.19 1.68
N GLU A 158 -9.85 -19.51 1.51
CA GLU A 158 -11.12 -20.09 1.04
C GLU A 158 -12.23 -20.07 2.11
N ILE A 159 -11.87 -19.74 3.35
CA ILE A 159 -12.78 -19.66 4.50
C ILE A 159 -13.65 -18.41 4.36
N THR A 160 -14.95 -18.55 4.59
CA THR A 160 -15.93 -17.45 4.55
C THR A 160 -16.59 -17.15 5.90
N ASP A 161 -16.32 -17.97 6.94
CA ASP A 161 -16.79 -17.73 8.30
C ASP A 161 -15.95 -16.65 8.97
N VAL A 162 -16.59 -15.51 9.29
CA VAL A 162 -15.92 -14.33 9.86
C VAL A 162 -15.26 -14.63 11.20
N LYS A 163 -15.84 -15.50 12.03
CA LYS A 163 -15.27 -15.82 13.35
C LYS A 163 -14.01 -16.66 13.21
N VAL A 164 -14.04 -17.65 12.32
CA VAL A 164 -12.85 -18.46 12.04
C VAL A 164 -11.73 -17.60 11.44
N LEU A 165 -12.07 -16.70 10.50
CA LEU A 165 -11.10 -15.77 9.92
C LEU A 165 -10.53 -14.81 10.97
N ARG A 166 -11.36 -14.26 11.86
CA ARG A 166 -10.92 -13.42 12.98
C ARG A 166 -9.97 -14.18 13.91
N ASP A 167 -10.29 -15.42 14.26
CA ASP A 167 -9.44 -16.25 15.12
C ASP A 167 -8.08 -16.51 14.46
N ILE A 168 -8.04 -16.75 13.13
CA ILE A 168 -6.77 -16.87 12.39
C ILE A 168 -6.01 -15.55 12.37
N LEU A 169 -6.68 -14.43 12.07
CA LEU A 169 -6.09 -13.09 11.99
C LEU A 169 -5.34 -12.72 13.29
N LEU A 170 -5.93 -13.05 14.44
CA LEU A 170 -5.45 -12.67 15.77
C LEU A 170 -4.55 -13.73 16.44
N ASP A 171 -4.38 -14.91 15.84
CA ASP A 171 -3.55 -15.99 16.40
C ASP A 171 -2.06 -15.80 16.03
N GLU A 172 -1.26 -15.26 16.95
CA GLU A 172 0.18 -15.05 16.78
C GLU A 172 1.00 -16.36 16.62
N SER A 173 0.39 -17.53 16.83
CA SER A 173 1.02 -18.82 16.53
C SER A 173 0.91 -19.22 15.06
N LYS A 174 0.05 -18.55 14.27
CA LYS A 174 -0.09 -18.77 12.83
C LYS A 174 1.01 -18.06 12.05
N SER A 175 1.30 -18.58 10.86
CA SER A 175 2.22 -17.91 9.94
C SER A 175 1.67 -16.54 9.54
N LEU A 176 2.56 -15.57 9.30
CA LEU A 176 2.15 -14.25 8.83
C LEU A 176 1.37 -14.33 7.52
N PHE A 177 1.77 -15.24 6.63
CA PHE A 177 1.06 -15.49 5.38
C PHE A 177 -0.38 -15.94 5.62
N ASP A 178 -0.65 -16.91 6.50
CA ASP A 178 -2.02 -17.35 6.80
C ASP A 178 -2.88 -16.24 7.42
N ARG A 179 -2.27 -15.40 8.27
CA ARG A 179 -2.94 -14.23 8.85
C ARG A 179 -3.30 -13.19 7.79
N TYR A 180 -2.42 -12.94 6.82
CA TYR A 180 -2.69 -12.08 5.66
C TYR A 180 -3.80 -12.66 4.77
N ARG A 181 -3.78 -13.97 4.50
CA ARG A 181 -4.86 -14.63 3.74
C ARG A 181 -6.21 -14.44 4.42
N ALA A 182 -6.27 -14.55 5.75
CA ALA A 182 -7.48 -14.29 6.52
C ALA A 182 -7.89 -12.82 6.48
N MET A 183 -6.92 -11.90 6.57
CA MET A 183 -7.12 -10.45 6.45
C MET A 183 -7.80 -10.07 5.13
N PHE A 184 -7.27 -10.54 3.99
CA PHE A 184 -7.87 -10.26 2.68
C PHE A 184 -9.23 -10.93 2.50
N SER A 185 -9.47 -12.11 3.09
CA SER A 185 -10.83 -12.69 3.11
C SER A 185 -11.80 -11.83 3.92
N LEU A 186 -11.42 -11.33 5.09
CA LEU A 186 -12.26 -10.43 5.89
C LEU A 186 -12.57 -9.14 5.12
N ARG A 187 -11.56 -8.55 4.46
CA ARG A 187 -11.76 -7.40 3.56
C ARG A 187 -12.76 -7.73 2.47
N ASN A 188 -12.57 -8.84 1.75
CA ASN A 188 -13.42 -9.22 0.63
C ASN A 188 -14.87 -9.55 1.04
N LEU A 189 -15.09 -10.02 2.28
CA LEU A 189 -16.43 -10.24 2.82
C LEU A 189 -17.20 -8.95 3.07
N ASN A 190 -16.48 -7.86 3.39
CA ASN A 190 -17.02 -6.50 3.58
C ASN A 190 -18.33 -6.46 4.41
N THR A 191 -18.32 -7.12 5.57
CA THR A 191 -19.42 -7.05 6.54
C THR A 191 -18.96 -6.24 7.75
N ARG A 192 -19.92 -5.67 8.50
CA ARG A 192 -19.62 -4.95 9.75
C ARG A 192 -18.83 -5.81 10.74
N GLU A 193 -19.14 -7.11 10.82
CA GLU A 193 -18.40 -8.07 11.66
C GLU A 193 -16.95 -8.24 11.17
N SER A 194 -16.75 -8.35 9.85
CA SER A 194 -15.41 -8.44 9.26
C SER A 194 -14.57 -7.19 9.52
N ILE A 195 -15.16 -6.00 9.38
CA ILE A 195 -14.47 -4.73 9.61
C ILE A 195 -14.07 -4.58 11.08
N LEU A 196 -14.95 -4.98 12.00
CA LEU A 196 -14.63 -4.98 13.44
C LEU A 196 -13.50 -5.97 13.76
N ALA A 197 -13.52 -7.17 13.16
CA ALA A 197 -12.45 -8.15 13.30
C ALA A 197 -11.10 -7.60 12.79
N LEU A 198 -11.09 -6.92 11.64
CA LEU A 198 -9.91 -6.25 11.12
C LEU A 198 -9.40 -5.16 12.07
N ALA A 199 -10.28 -4.30 12.58
CA ALA A 199 -9.91 -3.23 13.51
C ALA A 199 -9.30 -3.75 14.83
N GLU A 200 -9.63 -4.98 15.26
CA GLU A 200 -8.93 -5.64 16.38
C GLU A 200 -7.47 -5.99 16.05
N GLY A 201 -7.16 -6.26 14.77
CA GLY A 201 -5.83 -6.56 14.27
C GLY A 201 -4.82 -5.43 14.48
N LEU A 202 -5.28 -4.17 14.56
CA LEU A 202 -4.43 -3.00 14.86
C LEU A 202 -3.77 -3.05 16.25
N LYS A 203 -4.14 -4.02 17.11
CA LYS A 203 -3.67 -4.13 18.51
C LYS A 203 -2.66 -5.26 18.73
N THR A 204 -2.32 -6.04 17.70
CA THR A 204 -1.52 -7.27 17.82
C THR A 204 -0.57 -7.41 16.62
N GLY A 205 0.43 -8.28 16.73
CA GLY A 205 1.36 -8.56 15.65
C GLY A 205 2.43 -7.50 15.46
N SER A 206 3.19 -7.66 14.38
CA SER A 206 4.30 -6.78 14.02
C SER A 206 3.81 -5.43 13.48
N ALA A 207 4.74 -4.49 13.31
CA ALA A 207 4.44 -3.22 12.66
C ALA A 207 3.96 -3.43 11.21
N LEU A 208 4.55 -4.37 10.47
CA LEU A 208 4.13 -4.70 9.11
C LEU A 208 2.68 -5.22 9.09
N PHE A 209 2.34 -6.14 9.99
CA PHE A 209 0.98 -6.66 10.08
C PHE A 209 -0.06 -5.57 10.37
N LYS A 210 0.22 -4.68 11.33
CA LYS A 210 -0.70 -3.60 11.69
C LYS A 210 -0.83 -2.54 10.58
N HIS A 211 0.26 -2.25 9.88
CA HIS A 211 0.25 -1.43 8.68
C HIS A 211 -0.70 -2.01 7.65
N GLU A 212 -0.58 -3.30 7.31
CA GLU A 212 -1.47 -3.94 6.35
C GLU A 212 -2.94 -3.93 6.79
N VAL A 213 -3.20 -4.13 8.09
CA VAL A 213 -4.55 -4.01 8.65
C VAL A 213 -5.11 -2.61 8.40
N ALA A 214 -4.33 -1.56 8.63
CA ALA A 214 -4.75 -0.18 8.35
C ALA A 214 -5.01 0.02 6.84
N PHE A 215 -4.14 -0.48 5.98
CA PHE A 215 -4.28 -0.40 4.52
C PHE A 215 -5.61 -1.00 4.06
N VAL A 216 -5.93 -2.25 4.47
CA VAL A 216 -7.19 -2.89 4.06
C VAL A 216 -8.43 -2.22 4.65
N LEU A 217 -8.33 -1.60 5.83
CA LEU A 217 -9.41 -0.79 6.40
C LEU A 217 -9.63 0.50 5.58
N GLY A 218 -8.55 1.11 5.10
CA GLY A 218 -8.60 2.22 4.14
C GLY A 218 -9.30 1.83 2.84
N GLN A 219 -9.00 0.63 2.30
CA GLN A 219 -9.69 0.09 1.13
C GLN A 219 -11.19 -0.17 1.36
N LEU A 220 -11.59 -0.51 2.58
CA LEU A 220 -12.99 -0.75 2.95
C LEU A 220 -13.80 0.54 3.09
N GLN A 221 -13.14 1.65 3.45
CA GLN A 221 -13.75 2.98 3.62
C GLN A 221 -14.98 3.00 4.55
N ASP A 222 -15.00 2.16 5.58
CA ASP A 222 -16.14 2.07 6.52
C ASP A 222 -15.84 2.77 7.85
N GLU A 223 -16.75 3.65 8.27
CA GLU A 223 -16.71 4.43 9.51
C GLU A 223 -16.52 3.58 10.77
N ALA A 224 -16.95 2.32 10.70
CA ALA A 224 -16.70 1.26 11.66
C ALA A 224 -15.27 1.20 12.23
N SER A 225 -14.31 1.52 11.37
CA SER A 225 -12.88 1.36 11.61
C SER A 225 -12.23 2.61 12.22
N ILE A 226 -12.88 3.77 12.14
CA ILE A 226 -12.36 5.06 12.60
C ILE A 226 -11.81 4.99 14.03
N PRO A 227 -12.51 4.41 15.03
CA PRO A 227 -11.99 4.38 16.40
C PRO A 227 -10.67 3.61 16.53
N GLY A 228 -10.48 2.54 15.74
CA GLY A 228 -9.25 1.74 15.74
C GLY A 228 -8.10 2.48 15.05
N LEU A 229 -8.37 3.03 13.87
CA LEU A 229 -7.39 3.81 13.09
C LEU A 229 -6.93 5.06 13.85
N GLN A 230 -7.88 5.79 14.45
CA GLN A 230 -7.58 6.92 15.32
C GLN A 230 -6.68 6.49 16.47
N ALA A 231 -7.07 5.47 17.25
CA ALA A 231 -6.28 5.04 18.41
C ALA A 231 -4.82 4.70 18.04
N SER A 232 -4.59 4.09 16.88
CA SER A 232 -3.24 3.77 16.40
C SER A 232 -2.48 5.01 15.89
N LEU A 233 -3.12 5.91 15.14
CA LEU A 233 -2.52 7.19 14.72
C LEU A 233 -2.12 8.06 15.92
N GLU A 234 -2.94 8.08 16.98
CA GLU A 234 -2.70 8.89 18.19
C GLU A 234 -1.58 8.33 19.09
N ASP A 235 -1.26 7.03 18.98
CA ASP A 235 -0.23 6.41 19.82
C ASP A 235 1.18 6.80 19.36
N THR A 236 1.78 7.76 20.05
CA THR A 236 3.17 8.20 19.81
C THR A 236 4.24 7.12 20.00
N LYS A 237 3.90 5.97 20.60
CA LYS A 237 4.80 4.81 20.74
C LYS A 237 4.65 3.81 19.59
N GLU A 238 3.62 3.97 18.77
CA GLU A 238 3.41 3.12 17.60
C GLU A 238 4.47 3.40 16.53
N ASN A 239 4.77 2.37 15.74
CA ASN A 239 5.67 2.51 14.59
C ASN A 239 5.10 3.54 13.59
N GLU A 240 5.95 4.44 13.12
CA GLU A 240 5.54 5.52 12.20
C GLU A 240 4.98 5.00 10.87
N MET A 241 5.34 3.77 10.48
CA MET A 241 4.77 3.03 9.37
C MET A 241 3.27 2.76 9.56
N VAL A 242 2.90 2.23 10.72
CA VAL A 242 1.49 1.95 11.07
C VAL A 242 0.70 3.25 11.18
N ARG A 243 1.30 4.28 11.78
CA ARG A 243 0.65 5.58 11.97
C ARG A 243 0.36 6.28 10.65
N HIS A 244 1.27 6.23 9.66
CA HIS A 244 0.98 6.83 8.35
C HIS A 244 -0.19 6.11 7.68
N GLU A 245 -0.20 4.78 7.72
CA GLU A 245 -1.22 4.00 7.03
C GLU A 245 -2.60 4.21 7.66
N CYS A 246 -2.65 4.39 8.98
CA CYS A 246 -3.86 4.82 9.65
C CYS A 246 -4.33 6.22 9.22
N ALA A 247 -3.41 7.17 8.97
CA ALA A 247 -3.76 8.49 8.46
C ALA A 247 -4.31 8.41 7.03
N GLU A 248 -3.70 7.64 6.15
CA GLU A 248 -4.20 7.45 4.77
C GLU A 248 -5.56 6.73 4.74
N ALA A 249 -5.76 5.72 5.59
CA ALA A 249 -7.04 5.04 5.74
C ALA A 249 -8.15 5.99 6.24
N LEU A 250 -7.87 6.85 7.22
CA LEU A 250 -8.80 7.90 7.66
C LEU A 250 -9.09 8.89 6.52
N GLY A 251 -8.06 9.26 5.74
CA GLY A 251 -8.20 10.09 4.55
C GLY A 251 -9.14 9.49 3.50
N SER A 252 -9.06 8.19 3.30
CA SER A 252 -9.91 7.42 2.38
C SER A 252 -11.35 7.29 2.88
N ILE A 253 -11.58 7.22 4.19
CA ILE A 253 -12.94 7.21 4.78
C ILE A 253 -13.62 8.58 4.66
N ALA A 254 -12.85 9.67 4.75
CA ALA A 254 -13.28 11.03 4.40
C ALA A 254 -14.51 11.62 5.13
N THR A 255 -14.80 11.18 6.36
CA THR A 255 -15.86 11.79 7.19
C THR A 255 -15.39 13.10 7.85
N PRO A 256 -16.31 13.94 8.37
CA PRO A 256 -15.95 15.10 9.17
C PRO A 256 -15.09 14.75 10.39
N GLU A 257 -15.36 13.60 11.02
CA GLU A 257 -14.55 13.08 12.14
C GLU A 257 -13.12 12.76 11.69
N CYS A 258 -12.93 12.09 10.55
CA CYS A 258 -11.61 11.86 9.96
C CYS A 258 -10.86 13.17 9.72
N TYR A 259 -11.55 14.17 9.17
CA TYR A 259 -10.96 15.49 8.91
C TYR A 259 -10.45 16.15 10.20
N GLU A 260 -11.24 16.11 11.27
CA GLU A 260 -10.83 16.63 12.59
C GLU A 260 -9.65 15.86 13.17
N ILE A 261 -9.64 14.53 13.04
CA ILE A 261 -8.53 13.69 13.49
C ILE A 261 -7.24 14.06 12.75
N LEU A 262 -7.24 14.07 11.41
CA LEU A 262 -6.06 14.33 10.59
C LEU A 262 -5.46 15.72 10.83
N ASN A 263 -6.30 16.73 11.02
CA ASN A 263 -5.84 18.10 11.32
C ASN A 263 -5.00 18.18 12.61
N ARG A 264 -5.26 17.32 13.60
CA ARG A 264 -4.46 17.30 14.84
C ARG A 264 -3.01 16.86 14.62
N TYR A 265 -2.75 16.12 13.54
CA TYR A 265 -1.44 15.53 13.24
C TYR A 265 -0.70 16.20 12.07
N LEU A 266 -1.22 17.33 11.57
CA LEU A 266 -0.53 18.19 10.60
C LEU A 266 0.79 18.79 11.09
N ASN A 267 1.14 18.68 12.37
CA ASN A 267 2.44 19.09 12.90
C ASN A 267 3.11 17.96 13.70
N ASP A 268 2.81 16.70 13.37
CA ASP A 268 3.44 15.56 14.03
C ASP A 268 4.96 15.62 13.91
N SER A 269 5.65 15.21 14.98
CA SER A 269 7.12 15.15 15.01
C SER A 269 7.71 14.18 14.00
N LYS A 270 6.95 13.17 13.59
CA LYS A 270 7.33 12.22 12.55
C LYS A 270 6.92 12.77 11.20
N ARG A 271 7.92 13.05 10.37
CA ARG A 271 7.72 13.62 9.03
C ARG A 271 6.75 12.78 8.18
N VAL A 272 6.87 11.45 8.20
CA VAL A 272 5.98 10.55 7.46
C VAL A 272 4.51 10.73 7.87
N VAL A 273 4.23 10.83 9.18
CA VAL A 273 2.86 11.03 9.69
C VAL A 273 2.32 12.40 9.29
N HIS A 274 3.13 13.44 9.43
CA HIS A 274 2.79 14.79 8.95
C HIS A 274 2.44 14.79 7.46
N GLU A 275 3.33 14.27 6.61
CA GLU A 275 3.14 14.23 5.16
C GLU A 275 1.89 13.42 4.79
N SER A 276 1.64 12.30 5.48
CA SER A 276 0.47 11.45 5.25
C SER A 276 -0.83 12.16 5.63
N CYS A 277 -0.86 12.92 6.73
CA CYS A 277 -2.02 13.74 7.08
C CYS A 277 -2.28 14.84 6.03
N VAL A 278 -1.22 15.44 5.46
CA VAL A 278 -1.36 16.43 4.37
C VAL A 278 -1.98 15.79 3.12
N ILE A 279 -1.53 14.60 2.73
CA ILE A 279 -2.08 13.86 1.57
C ILE A 279 -3.50 13.36 1.86
N ALA A 280 -3.74 12.79 3.04
CA ALA A 280 -5.04 12.29 3.47
C ALA A 280 -6.11 13.40 3.52
N LEU A 281 -5.76 14.61 3.93
CA LEU A 281 -6.68 15.76 3.90
C LEU A 281 -7.01 16.19 2.46
N ASP A 282 -6.04 16.14 1.54
CA ASP A 282 -6.30 16.39 0.12
C ASP A 282 -7.20 15.30 -0.49
N MET A 283 -7.08 14.05 -0.02
CA MET A 283 -7.99 12.95 -0.38
C MET A 283 -9.40 13.16 0.20
N CYS A 284 -9.52 13.61 1.45
CA CYS A 284 -10.80 14.00 2.04
C CYS A 284 -11.47 15.12 1.23
N ASP A 285 -10.71 16.13 0.84
CA ASP A 285 -11.20 17.23 0.00
C ASP A 285 -11.66 16.69 -1.36
N TYR A 286 -10.92 15.75 -1.97
CA TYR A 286 -11.29 15.10 -3.22
C TYR A 286 -12.61 14.34 -3.12
N GLU A 287 -12.75 13.42 -2.17
CA GLU A 287 -13.96 12.59 -2.01
C GLU A 287 -15.20 13.42 -1.63
N ASN A 288 -15.01 14.56 -0.97
CA ASN A 288 -16.09 15.49 -0.65
C ASN A 288 -16.33 16.58 -1.71
N SER A 289 -15.48 16.67 -2.74
CA SER A 289 -15.60 17.67 -3.82
C SER A 289 -16.49 17.19 -4.97
N THR A 290 -17.12 18.13 -5.67
CA THR A 290 -17.76 17.88 -6.98
C THR A 290 -16.80 18.08 -8.17
N GLU A 291 -15.52 18.33 -7.91
CA GLU A 291 -14.56 18.71 -8.95
C GLU A 291 -14.01 17.49 -9.71
N PHE A 292 -14.07 17.56 -11.04
CA PHE A 292 -13.52 16.55 -11.93
C PHE A 292 -11.98 16.60 -11.92
N GLN A 293 -11.31 15.57 -11.40
CA GLN A 293 -9.84 15.48 -11.40
C GLN A 293 -9.37 14.25 -12.19
N TYR A 294 -8.41 14.48 -13.10
CA TYR A 294 -8.03 13.57 -14.18
C TYR A 294 -7.42 12.23 -13.74
N ALA A 295 -6.85 12.14 -12.53
CA ALA A 295 -6.01 11.00 -12.13
C ALA A 295 -6.78 9.68 -11.95
N ASP A 296 -8.04 9.71 -11.47
CA ASP A 296 -8.83 8.51 -11.12
C ASP A 296 -10.11 8.30 -11.94
N THR A 297 -10.48 9.25 -12.80
CA THR A 297 -11.72 9.11 -13.58
C THR A 297 -11.67 7.86 -14.49
N LEU A 298 -10.48 7.42 -14.90
CA LEU A 298 -10.32 6.23 -15.74
C LEU A 298 -10.56 4.92 -14.98
N ALA A 299 -10.28 4.86 -13.67
CA ALA A 299 -10.62 3.70 -12.85
C ALA A 299 -12.14 3.64 -12.61
N LYS A 300 -12.76 4.79 -12.30
CA LYS A 300 -14.21 4.92 -12.07
C LYS A 300 -15.06 4.78 -13.34
N LEU A 301 -14.50 4.91 -14.55
CA LEU A 301 -15.19 4.69 -15.83
C LEU A 301 -15.32 3.20 -16.23
N SER A 302 -14.67 2.28 -15.50
CA SER A 302 -14.70 0.84 -15.80
C SER A 302 -15.95 0.13 -15.26
N THR A 303 -16.80 0.84 -14.52
CA THR A 303 -17.96 0.30 -13.80
C THR A 303 -19.31 0.77 -14.34
N VAL A 304 -19.35 1.25 -15.60
CA VAL A 304 -20.61 1.48 -16.33
C VAL A 304 -20.81 0.39 -17.39
#